data_AF-A0A0F7RYD2-F1
#
_entry.id   AF-A0A0F7RYD2-F1
#
_cell.length_a   1.000
_cell.length_b   1.000
_cell.length_c   1.000
_cell.angle_alpha   90.00
_cell.angle_beta   90.00
_cell.angle_gamma   90.00
#
_symmetry.space_group_name_H-M   'P 1'
#
loop_
_entity.id
_entity.type
_entity.pdbx_description
1 polymer ?
#
loop_
_entity_poly.entity_id
_entity_poly.type
_entity_poly.pdbx_seq_one_letter_code
_entity_poly.pdbx_strand_id
1 'polypeptide(L)'
;MSLDLIRKNINRAIADNFLSDLGMNQNDFNNGQVVFLAAFLSAELPSGIVAWSLISASQAALSNKAGFFITRALQGLAQGGFLPDQILYLSYWYTGKELNTRLSWFYTVLGLSQIIGTLLAAGFIELRGLNGLAGWRYLFEFEELINGVGDMNNREGLTPLAVVKALGEKDLWPVYLFGLVVFIPYSPPQTYLSLILKQLGYSTLKANLLAIPSQFFFALNTIPYTWLSAKLNERSFLASLSNVWNLAFLIPLYLLKKSSSHHYNWIRYGLIIALTSVPYCHPFLIGWVSQNSQSVRNRAVSLFLYNMSVQVGSILSTRVYTNGDKPYYRKGNLALISLAAVSIVLCWLVKLYYIQRNKQKRRTWDGLSADEQLQYKLTTKDQGAKRLDVFFVH
;
A
#
# COMPACT_ATOMS: atom_id res chain seq x y z
N MET A 1 14.68 0.38 2.06
CA MET A 1 15.09 -0.25 0.78
C MET A 1 15.06 -1.77 0.92
N SER A 2 15.85 -2.35 1.83
CA SER A 2 15.89 -3.79 2.16
C SER A 2 14.52 -4.45 2.31
N LEU A 3 13.68 -3.97 3.23
CA LEU A 3 12.36 -4.55 3.50
C LEU A 3 11.44 -4.61 2.26
N ASP A 4 11.49 -3.61 1.37
CA ASP A 4 10.63 -3.58 0.19
C ASP A 4 11.09 -4.60 -0.87
N LEU A 5 12.40 -4.85 -0.97
CA LEU A 5 12.94 -5.89 -1.84
C LEU A 5 12.36 -7.26 -1.45
N ILE A 6 12.35 -7.58 -0.15
CA ILE A 6 11.76 -8.82 0.40
C ILE A 6 10.29 -8.95 0.00
N ARG A 7 9.51 -7.91 0.27
CA ARG A 7 8.07 -7.94 0.03
C ARG A 7 7.71 -8.06 -1.46
N LYS A 8 8.56 -7.56 -2.36
CA LYS A 8 8.27 -7.50 -3.79
C LYS A 8 8.96 -8.60 -4.61
N ASN A 9 10.04 -9.21 -4.13
CA ASN A 9 10.73 -10.29 -4.85
C ASN A 9 9.83 -11.50 -5.09
N ILE A 10 8.90 -11.80 -4.18
CA ILE A 10 7.92 -12.86 -4.40
C ILE A 10 7.04 -12.61 -5.64
N ASN A 11 6.73 -11.36 -5.96
CA ASN A 11 5.97 -10.99 -7.17
C ASN A 11 6.79 -11.13 -8.45
N ARG A 12 8.13 -11.16 -8.34
CA ARG A 12 9.05 -11.42 -9.45
C ARG A 12 9.25 -12.93 -9.62
N ALA A 13 9.35 -13.66 -8.51
CA ALA A 13 9.48 -15.12 -8.46
C ALA A 13 8.30 -15.84 -9.12
N ILE A 14 7.05 -15.34 -8.98
CA ILE A 14 5.89 -15.94 -9.67
C ILE A 14 6.01 -15.96 -11.19
N ALA A 15 6.83 -15.09 -11.78
CA ALA A 15 7.15 -15.17 -13.20
C ALA A 15 8.16 -16.29 -13.50
N ASP A 16 9.06 -16.62 -12.57
CA ASP A 16 10.01 -17.73 -12.70
C ASP A 16 9.44 -19.05 -12.14
N ASN A 17 8.27 -19.49 -12.63
CA ASN A 17 7.71 -20.82 -12.32
C ASN A 17 7.56 -21.18 -10.81
N PHE A 18 7.70 -20.21 -9.90
CA PHE A 18 7.61 -20.41 -8.45
C PHE A 18 6.35 -21.19 -8.03
N LEU A 19 5.21 -20.89 -8.67
CA LEU A 19 3.96 -21.57 -8.40
C LEU A 19 4.01 -23.06 -8.80
N SER A 20 4.52 -23.38 -9.99
CA SER A 20 4.62 -24.77 -10.44
C SER A 20 5.65 -25.56 -9.63
N ASP A 21 6.78 -24.94 -9.28
CA ASP A 21 7.86 -25.59 -8.53
C ASP A 21 7.41 -26.02 -7.11
N LEU A 22 6.39 -25.37 -6.56
CA LEU A 22 5.81 -25.66 -5.23
C LEU A 22 4.46 -26.39 -5.30
N GLY A 23 3.99 -26.76 -6.49
CA GLY A 23 2.67 -27.38 -6.68
C GLY A 23 1.49 -26.47 -6.33
N MET A 24 1.65 -25.16 -6.50
CA MET A 24 0.67 -24.13 -6.15
C MET A 24 0.03 -23.51 -7.39
N ASN A 25 -1.15 -22.95 -7.21
CA ASN A 25 -1.79 -22.09 -8.21
C ASN A 25 -1.90 -20.63 -7.71
N GLN A 26 -2.46 -19.74 -8.54
CA GLN A 26 -2.60 -18.33 -8.16
C GLN A 26 -3.53 -18.12 -6.94
N ASN A 27 -4.56 -18.95 -6.77
CA ASN A 27 -5.43 -18.82 -5.59
C ASN A 27 -4.68 -19.21 -4.30
N ASP A 28 -3.77 -20.17 -4.37
CA ASP A 28 -2.90 -20.53 -3.24
C ASP A 28 -1.93 -19.40 -2.91
N PHE A 29 -1.35 -18.76 -3.94
CA PHE A 29 -0.56 -17.55 -3.75
C PHE A 29 -1.39 -16.43 -3.09
N ASN A 30 -2.61 -16.18 -3.55
CA ASN A 30 -3.53 -15.21 -2.95
C ASN A 30 -3.78 -15.55 -1.48
N ASN A 31 -4.04 -16.82 -1.14
CA ASN A 31 -4.21 -17.26 0.24
C ASN A 31 -2.94 -16.98 1.08
N GLY A 32 -1.75 -17.18 0.53
CA GLY A 32 -0.50 -16.88 1.22
C GLY A 32 -0.28 -15.39 1.45
N GLN A 33 -0.75 -14.53 0.55
CA GLN A 33 -0.78 -13.08 0.79
C GLN A 33 -1.77 -12.69 1.89
N VAL A 34 -2.94 -13.34 1.95
CA VAL A 34 -3.89 -13.14 3.05
C VAL A 34 -3.29 -13.57 4.38
N VAL A 35 -2.63 -14.74 4.44
CA VAL A 35 -1.94 -15.22 5.66
C VAL A 35 -0.87 -14.23 6.10
N PHE A 36 -0.02 -13.77 5.18
CA PHE A 36 0.99 -12.75 5.47
C PHE A 36 0.38 -11.47 6.02
N LEU A 37 -0.65 -10.92 5.36
CA LEU A 37 -1.27 -9.67 5.77
C LEU A 37 -2.04 -9.80 7.09
N ALA A 38 -2.69 -10.93 7.34
CA ALA A 38 -3.36 -11.20 8.62
C ALA A 38 -2.35 -11.31 9.76
N ALA A 39 -1.25 -12.04 9.54
CA ALA A 39 -0.15 -12.12 10.49
C ALA A 39 0.49 -10.75 10.73
N PHE A 40 0.72 -9.99 9.67
CA PHE A 40 1.23 -8.61 9.71
C PHE A 40 0.34 -7.70 10.57
N LEU A 41 -0.98 -7.73 10.35
CA LEU A 41 -1.95 -6.97 11.15
C LEU A 41 -1.98 -7.43 12.63
N SER A 42 -1.77 -8.71 12.90
CA SER A 42 -1.73 -9.22 14.28
C SER A 42 -0.47 -8.78 15.03
N ALA A 43 0.67 -8.67 14.33
CA ALA A 43 1.95 -8.25 14.88
C ALA A 43 2.18 -6.73 14.82
N GLU A 44 1.25 -5.98 14.21
CA GLU A 44 1.18 -4.53 14.32
C GLU A 44 0.81 -4.09 15.75
N LEU A 45 0.17 -4.97 16.54
CA LEU A 45 0.08 -4.84 18.00
C LEU A 45 1.41 -5.29 18.64
N PRO A 46 1.83 -4.78 19.81
CA PRO A 46 3.20 -4.90 20.30
C PRO A 46 3.68 -6.36 20.38
N SER A 47 4.38 -6.83 19.35
CA SER A 47 5.07 -8.12 19.34
C SER A 47 6.50 -7.91 18.88
N GLY A 48 7.43 -7.98 19.83
CA GLY A 48 8.87 -7.89 19.58
C GLY A 48 9.40 -9.18 18.97
N ILE A 49 9.13 -9.43 17.70
CA ILE A 49 9.75 -10.53 16.98
C ILE A 49 10.94 -10.00 16.20
N VAL A 50 12.11 -10.24 16.80
CA VAL A 50 13.43 -10.04 16.19
C VAL A 50 13.75 -11.27 15.34
N ALA A 51 14.21 -11.05 14.10
CA ALA A 51 14.72 -12.02 13.09
C ALA A 51 13.92 -12.12 11.76
N TRP A 52 13.52 -11.01 11.14
CA TRP A 52 12.88 -11.08 9.81
C TRP A 52 13.81 -11.62 8.72
N SER A 53 15.13 -11.40 8.83
CA SER A 53 16.11 -11.86 7.83
C SER A 53 16.21 -13.39 7.84
N LEU A 54 16.41 -14.04 8.99
CA LEU A 54 16.44 -15.51 9.06
C LEU A 54 15.18 -16.17 8.49
N ILE A 55 14.00 -15.58 8.75
CA ILE A 55 12.75 -16.08 8.18
C ILE A 55 12.73 -15.89 6.66
N SER A 56 13.22 -14.76 6.16
CA SER A 56 13.28 -14.50 4.72
C SER A 56 14.28 -15.45 4.02
N ALA A 57 15.32 -15.90 4.72
CA ALA A 57 16.31 -16.87 4.22
C ALA A 57 15.69 -18.23 3.97
N SER A 58 14.79 -18.63 4.87
CA SER A 58 14.08 -19.89 4.76
C SER A 58 13.24 -19.99 3.48
N GLN A 59 12.92 -18.87 2.82
CA GLN A 59 12.19 -18.88 1.55
C GLN A 59 12.96 -19.58 0.44
N ALA A 60 14.29 -19.45 0.41
CA ALA A 60 15.12 -20.12 -0.60
C ALA A 60 15.04 -21.66 -0.49
N ALA A 61 14.75 -22.17 0.71
CA ALA A 61 14.62 -23.59 0.99
C ALA A 61 13.19 -24.15 0.78
N LEU A 62 12.23 -23.33 0.33
CA LEU A 62 10.85 -23.78 0.14
C LEU A 62 10.74 -24.92 -0.87
N SER A 63 10.00 -25.97 -0.50
CA SER A 63 9.78 -27.14 -1.36
C SER A 63 8.30 -27.50 -1.55
N ASN A 64 7.41 -26.94 -0.73
CA ASN A 64 6.00 -27.28 -0.76
C ASN A 64 5.10 -26.11 -0.33
N LYS A 65 3.80 -26.28 -0.59
CA LYS A 65 2.73 -25.34 -0.25
C LYS A 65 2.59 -25.05 1.25
N ALA A 66 2.80 -26.03 2.11
CA ALA A 66 2.67 -25.85 3.56
C ALA A 66 3.79 -24.94 4.10
N GLY A 67 5.04 -25.22 3.70
CA GLY A 67 6.19 -24.37 3.99
C GLY A 67 5.98 -22.95 3.50
N PHE A 68 5.40 -22.77 2.32
CA PHE A 68 5.04 -21.45 1.82
C PHE A 68 4.13 -20.69 2.79
N PHE A 69 3.01 -21.28 3.23
CA PHE A 69 2.10 -20.60 4.16
C PHE A 69 2.74 -20.31 5.52
N ILE A 70 3.54 -21.23 6.05
CA ILE A 70 4.26 -21.04 7.32
C ILE A 70 5.22 -19.85 7.21
N THR A 71 6.07 -19.82 6.16
CA THR A 71 6.99 -18.70 5.96
C THR A 71 6.25 -17.39 5.75
N ARG A 72 5.10 -17.38 5.05
CA ARG A 72 4.27 -16.17 4.93
C ARG A 72 3.74 -15.67 6.27
N ALA A 73 3.28 -16.57 7.15
CA ALA A 73 2.82 -16.19 8.49
C ALA A 73 3.98 -15.61 9.32
N LEU A 74 5.12 -16.30 9.36
CA LEU A 74 6.30 -15.85 10.11
C LEU A 74 6.84 -14.51 9.60
N GLN A 75 6.86 -14.30 8.28
CA GLN A 75 7.25 -13.02 7.70
C GLN A 75 6.28 -11.90 8.06
N GLY A 76 4.97 -12.18 8.05
CA GLY A 76 3.97 -11.21 8.48
C GLY A 76 4.21 -10.80 9.93
N LEU A 77 4.38 -11.78 10.82
CA LEU A 77 4.66 -11.57 12.23
C LEU A 77 5.95 -10.76 12.47
N ALA A 78 7.03 -11.05 11.74
CA ALA A 78 8.31 -10.37 11.92
C ALA A 78 8.34 -8.95 11.31
N GLN A 79 7.47 -8.63 10.35
CA GLN A 79 7.48 -7.33 9.65
C GLN A 79 6.39 -6.35 10.15
N GLY A 80 5.38 -6.84 10.88
CA GLY A 80 4.19 -6.08 11.29
C GLY A 80 4.47 -4.69 11.86
N GLY A 81 5.32 -4.61 12.89
CA GLY A 81 5.60 -3.35 13.58
C GLY A 81 6.39 -2.30 12.79
N PHE A 82 7.09 -2.69 11.71
CA PHE A 82 8.09 -1.82 11.08
C PHE A 82 7.52 -0.52 10.52
N LEU A 83 6.47 -0.61 9.69
CA LEU A 83 5.94 0.56 8.97
C LEU A 83 5.25 1.55 9.91
N PRO A 84 4.39 1.11 10.84
CA PRO A 84 3.82 2.02 11.82
C PRO A 84 4.87 2.68 12.72
N ASP A 85 5.89 1.94 13.16
CA ASP A 85 6.95 2.47 14.03
C ASP A 85 7.76 3.55 13.30
N GLN A 86 8.06 3.36 12.02
CA GLN A 86 8.73 4.40 11.22
C GLN A 86 7.88 5.67 11.09
N ILE A 87 6.58 5.52 10.80
CA ILE A 87 5.69 6.67 10.66
C ILE A 87 5.54 7.38 12.01
N LEU A 88 5.43 6.63 13.10
CA LEU A 88 5.38 7.16 14.46
C LEU A 88 6.66 7.93 14.80
N TYR A 89 7.81 7.31 14.58
CA TYR A 89 9.11 7.92 14.78
C TYR A 89 9.21 9.25 14.02
N LEU A 90 8.90 9.27 12.72
CA LEU A 90 8.92 10.48 11.91
C LEU A 90 7.92 11.54 12.43
N SER A 91 6.78 11.12 12.98
CA SER A 91 5.77 12.05 13.50
C SER A 91 6.18 12.79 14.78
N TYR A 92 7.17 12.27 15.52
CA TYR A 92 7.75 12.94 16.69
C TYR A 92 8.70 14.09 16.29
N TRP A 93 9.39 13.94 15.16
CA TRP A 93 10.40 14.91 14.70
C TRP A 93 9.88 15.92 13.67
N TYR A 94 8.77 15.62 12.98
CA TYR A 94 8.26 16.43 11.88
C TYR A 94 6.81 16.88 12.07
N THR A 95 6.50 18.11 11.66
CA THR A 95 5.13 18.61 11.63
C THR A 95 4.31 17.93 10.52
N GLY A 96 2.97 18.00 10.61
CA GLY A 96 2.09 17.36 9.61
C GLY A 96 2.25 17.89 8.17
N LYS A 97 2.86 19.06 7.96
CA LYS A 97 3.19 19.57 6.61
C LYS A 97 4.53 19.02 6.12
N GLU A 98 5.53 18.97 6.99
CA GLU A 98 6.87 18.45 6.67
C GLU A 98 6.86 16.95 6.45
N LEU A 99 6.05 16.22 7.24
CA LEU A 99 5.88 14.78 7.14
C LEU A 99 5.48 14.34 5.72
N ASN A 100 4.60 15.10 5.05
CA ASN A 100 4.16 14.79 3.69
C ASN A 100 5.33 14.77 2.70
N THR A 101 6.20 15.77 2.77
CA THR A 101 7.38 15.88 1.91
C THR A 101 8.39 14.76 2.18
N ARG A 102 8.58 14.40 3.45
CA ARG A 102 9.48 13.28 3.81
C ARG A 102 8.93 11.95 3.34
N LEU A 103 7.62 11.74 3.47
CA LEU A 103 6.96 10.55 2.96
C LEU A 103 7.02 10.47 1.43
N SER A 104 6.86 11.57 0.68
CA SER A 104 7.04 11.51 -0.78
C SER A 104 8.43 11.03 -1.19
N TRP A 105 9.48 11.46 -0.48
CA TRP A 105 10.83 10.95 -0.73
C TRP A 105 10.95 9.47 -0.38
N PHE A 106 10.38 9.04 0.75
CA PHE A 106 10.33 7.62 1.12
C PHE A 106 9.69 6.77 0.02
N TYR A 107 8.52 7.15 -0.48
CA TYR A 107 7.82 6.43 -1.55
C TYR A 107 8.53 6.51 -2.92
N THR A 108 9.30 7.57 -3.17
CA THR A 108 10.16 7.66 -4.37
C THR A 108 11.30 6.65 -4.31
N VAL A 109 11.97 6.56 -3.16
CA VAL A 109 13.03 5.57 -2.92
C VAL A 109 12.49 4.14 -3.07
N LEU A 110 11.21 3.89 -2.73
CA LEU A 110 10.58 2.60 -3.02
C LEU A 110 10.55 2.29 -4.53
N GLY A 111 10.20 3.26 -5.38
CA GLY A 111 10.21 3.07 -6.83
C GLY A 111 11.62 2.73 -7.37
N LEU A 112 12.65 3.43 -6.91
CA LEU A 112 14.05 3.14 -7.27
C LEU A 112 14.50 1.76 -6.77
N SER A 113 14.14 1.40 -5.54
CA SER A 113 14.38 0.07 -4.97
C SER A 113 13.75 -1.03 -5.82
N GLN A 114 12.55 -0.77 -6.35
CA GLN A 114 11.86 -1.73 -7.20
C GLN A 114 12.57 -1.91 -8.55
N ILE A 115 13.13 -0.85 -9.13
CA ILE A 115 13.90 -0.96 -10.38
C ILE A 115 15.13 -1.85 -10.15
N ILE A 116 15.90 -1.58 -9.09
CA ILE A 116 17.09 -2.37 -8.74
C ILE A 116 16.70 -3.83 -8.54
N GLY A 117 15.67 -4.10 -7.73
CA GLY A 117 15.25 -5.49 -7.49
C GLY A 117 14.73 -6.21 -8.75
N THR A 118 14.17 -5.48 -9.72
CA THR A 118 13.73 -6.07 -10.99
C THR A 118 14.91 -6.42 -11.88
N LEU A 119 15.96 -5.58 -11.90
CA LEU A 119 17.22 -5.88 -12.59
C LEU A 119 17.95 -7.08 -11.96
N LEU A 120 17.98 -7.15 -10.63
CA LEU A 120 18.53 -8.30 -9.91
C LEU A 120 17.77 -9.58 -10.24
N ALA A 121 16.43 -9.54 -10.18
CA ALA A 121 15.60 -10.69 -10.56
C ALA A 121 15.84 -11.13 -12.01
N ALA A 122 15.99 -10.19 -12.94
CA ALA A 122 16.33 -10.51 -14.32
C ALA A 122 17.64 -11.31 -14.43
N GLY A 123 18.67 -10.96 -13.65
CA GLY A 123 19.94 -11.71 -13.62
C GLY A 123 19.82 -13.09 -12.97
N PHE A 124 19.23 -13.18 -11.77
CA PHE A 124 19.16 -14.43 -11.02
C PHE A 124 18.23 -15.48 -11.64
N ILE A 125 17.17 -15.05 -12.31
CA ILE A 125 16.23 -15.97 -12.98
C ILE A 125 16.90 -16.73 -14.13
N GLU A 126 17.85 -16.12 -14.83
CA GLU A 126 18.63 -16.78 -15.89
C GLU A 126 19.56 -17.88 -15.35
N LEU A 127 19.83 -17.90 -14.04
CA LEU A 127 20.59 -18.98 -13.39
C LEU A 127 19.76 -20.24 -13.16
N ARG A 128 18.47 -20.26 -13.54
CA ARG A 128 17.63 -21.46 -13.44
C ARG A 128 18.31 -22.64 -14.16
N GLY A 129 18.43 -23.76 -13.45
CA GLY A 129 19.05 -24.99 -13.96
C GLY A 129 20.52 -25.13 -13.56
N LEU A 130 21.19 -24.05 -13.13
CA LEU A 130 22.48 -24.14 -12.47
C LEU A 130 22.31 -24.98 -11.18
N ASN A 131 23.17 -25.99 -10.97
CA ASN A 131 23.08 -26.93 -9.84
C ASN A 131 21.70 -27.62 -9.66
N GLY A 132 20.85 -27.66 -10.70
CA GLY A 132 19.48 -28.18 -10.59
C GLY A 132 18.53 -27.31 -9.77
N LEU A 133 18.91 -26.07 -9.43
CA LEU A 133 18.09 -25.16 -8.64
C LEU A 133 17.22 -24.25 -9.52
N ALA A 134 16.10 -23.82 -8.95
CA ALA A 134 15.21 -22.84 -9.58
C ALA A 134 15.78 -21.41 -9.46
N GLY A 135 15.60 -20.59 -10.49
CA GLY A 135 16.14 -19.22 -10.55
C GLY A 135 15.68 -18.32 -9.38
N TRP A 136 14.42 -18.45 -8.97
CA TRP A 136 13.88 -17.71 -7.82
C TRP A 136 14.57 -18.03 -6.48
N ARG A 137 15.20 -19.21 -6.32
CA ARG A 137 15.93 -19.54 -5.09
C ARG A 137 17.16 -18.66 -4.93
N TYR A 138 17.94 -18.50 -6.01
CA TYR A 138 19.08 -17.59 -6.04
C TYR A 138 18.69 -16.13 -5.78
N LEU A 139 17.52 -15.71 -6.26
CA LEU A 139 17.00 -14.37 -5.97
C LEU A 139 16.75 -14.17 -4.47
N PHE A 140 16.16 -15.15 -3.78
CA PHE A 140 15.92 -15.07 -2.34
C PHE A 140 17.22 -15.21 -1.52
N GLU A 141 18.18 -16.03 -1.95
CA GLU A 141 19.49 -16.15 -1.30
C GLU A 141 20.30 -14.84 -1.39
N PHE A 142 20.28 -14.18 -2.55
CA PHE A 142 20.98 -12.92 -2.70
C PHE A 142 20.34 -11.77 -1.91
N GLU A 143 19.01 -11.78 -1.82
CA GLU A 143 18.24 -10.84 -1.01
C GLU A 143 18.69 -10.90 0.47
N GLU A 144 18.85 -12.09 1.03
CA GLU A 144 19.39 -12.29 2.38
C GLU A 144 20.76 -11.65 2.59
N LEU A 145 21.68 -11.92 1.65
CA LEU A 145 23.05 -11.43 1.72
C LEU A 145 23.10 -9.90 1.83
N ILE A 146 22.25 -9.20 1.08
CA ILE A 146 22.17 -7.73 1.12
C ILE A 146 21.54 -7.24 2.42
N ASN A 147 20.53 -7.95 2.94
CA ASN A 147 19.72 -7.42 4.03
C ASN A 147 20.42 -7.48 5.40
N GLY A 148 21.33 -8.43 5.60
CA GLY A 148 22.01 -8.65 6.89
C GLY A 148 21.03 -9.00 8.02
N VAL A 149 21.51 -9.28 9.24
CA VAL A 149 20.65 -9.47 10.42
C VAL A 149 20.17 -8.10 10.89
N GLY A 150 19.06 -7.61 10.33
CA GLY A 150 18.40 -6.40 10.81
C GLY A 150 17.64 -6.70 12.09
N ASP A 151 18.01 -6.02 13.17
CA ASP A 151 17.31 -6.06 14.46
C ASP A 151 16.62 -4.71 14.70
N MET A 152 15.40 -4.76 15.24
CA MET A 152 14.65 -3.60 15.68
C MET A 152 14.23 -3.79 17.12
N ASN A 153 14.91 -3.05 18.01
CA ASN A 153 14.49 -2.91 19.39
C ASN A 153 13.27 -1.98 19.45
N ASN A 154 12.07 -2.56 19.48
CA ASN A 154 10.85 -1.82 19.75
C ASN A 154 10.79 -1.45 21.24
N ARG A 155 10.93 -0.15 21.57
CA ARG A 155 10.97 0.33 22.96
C ARG A 155 9.64 0.88 23.47
N GLU A 156 8.65 1.17 22.60
CA GLU A 156 7.35 1.72 23.02
C GLU A 156 6.20 1.28 22.11
N GLY A 157 5.64 0.10 22.38
CA GLY A 157 4.43 -0.37 21.70
C GLY A 157 3.18 0.45 22.07
N LEU A 158 2.22 0.53 21.15
CA LEU A 158 0.92 1.16 21.39
C LEU A 158 0.14 0.40 22.48
N THR A 159 -0.24 1.09 23.55
CA THR A 159 -1.11 0.51 24.59
C THR A 159 -2.50 0.18 24.02
N PRO A 160 -3.11 -0.99 24.33
CA PRO A 160 -4.45 -1.34 23.85
C PRO A 160 -5.51 -0.28 24.15
N LEU A 161 -5.40 0.39 25.30
CA LEU A 161 -6.28 1.48 25.69
C LEU A 161 -6.22 2.67 24.72
N ALA A 162 -5.04 3.00 24.20
CA ALA A 162 -4.88 4.08 23.23
C ALA A 162 -5.58 3.73 21.91
N VAL A 163 -5.51 2.47 21.46
CA VAL A 163 -6.21 1.97 20.27
C VAL A 163 -7.72 2.07 20.44
N VAL A 164 -8.27 1.60 21.57
CA VAL A 164 -9.71 1.70 21.85
C VAL A 164 -10.18 3.16 21.88
N LYS A 165 -9.40 4.06 22.48
CA LYS A 165 -9.73 5.50 22.51
C LYS A 165 -9.75 6.11 21.10
N ALA A 166 -8.81 5.73 20.24
CA ALA A 166 -8.74 6.22 18.87
C ALA A 166 -9.86 5.66 17.98
N LEU A 167 -10.28 4.40 18.18
CA LEU A 167 -11.45 3.83 17.52
C LEU A 167 -12.74 4.61 17.84
N GLY A 168 -12.80 5.26 19.01
CA GLY A 168 -13.88 6.17 19.40
C GLY A 168 -13.87 7.54 18.69
N GLU A 169 -12.85 7.87 17.89
CA GLU A 169 -12.78 9.13 17.14
C GLU A 169 -13.56 9.07 15.82
N LYS A 170 -14.87 9.29 15.93
CA LYS A 170 -15.82 9.28 14.78
C LYS A 170 -15.39 10.12 13.57
N ASP A 171 -14.70 11.24 13.81
CA ASP A 171 -14.34 12.19 12.75
C ASP A 171 -13.17 11.70 11.87
N LEU A 172 -12.47 10.62 12.22
CA LEU A 172 -11.39 10.04 11.41
C LEU A 172 -11.82 8.82 10.58
N TRP A 173 -12.89 8.13 10.98
CA TRP A 173 -13.45 6.99 10.25
C TRP A 173 -13.73 7.23 8.76
N PRO A 174 -14.23 8.40 8.32
CA PRO A 174 -14.41 8.66 6.89
C PRO A 174 -13.12 8.47 6.07
N VAL A 175 -11.98 8.92 6.59
CA VAL A 175 -10.67 8.77 5.92
C VAL A 175 -10.14 7.34 6.03
N TYR A 176 -10.43 6.63 7.13
CA TYR A 176 -10.09 5.21 7.26
C TYR A 176 -10.82 4.33 6.25
N LEU A 177 -12.14 4.54 6.11
CA LEU A 177 -12.97 3.86 5.13
C LEU A 177 -12.51 4.17 3.70
N PHE A 178 -12.11 5.42 3.44
CA PHE A 178 -11.52 5.78 2.16
C PHE A 178 -10.19 5.06 1.92
N GLY A 179 -9.29 5.03 2.92
CA GLY A 179 -8.01 4.31 2.86
C GLY A 179 -8.17 2.81 2.56
N LEU A 180 -9.24 2.19 3.05
CA LEU A 180 -9.56 0.78 2.79
C LEU A 180 -9.79 0.50 1.30
N VAL A 181 -10.44 1.42 0.58
CA VAL A 181 -10.86 1.17 -0.82
C VAL A 181 -9.93 1.80 -1.84
N VAL A 182 -9.31 2.95 -1.53
CA VAL A 182 -8.63 3.82 -2.50
C VAL A 182 -7.51 3.16 -3.31
N PHE A 183 -6.85 2.15 -2.73
CA PHE A 183 -5.72 1.46 -3.34
C PHE A 183 -6.08 0.12 -3.99
N ILE A 184 -7.30 -0.39 -3.81
CA ILE A 184 -7.70 -1.68 -4.39
C ILE A 184 -7.61 -1.65 -5.92
N PRO A 185 -8.08 -0.62 -6.64
CA PRO A 185 -8.09 -0.62 -8.11
C PRO A 185 -6.72 -0.79 -8.77
N TYR A 186 -5.65 -0.31 -8.15
CA TYR A 186 -4.29 -0.37 -8.70
C TYR A 186 -3.50 -1.62 -8.24
N SER A 187 -3.89 -2.20 -7.09
CA SER A 187 -3.08 -3.19 -6.36
C SER A 187 -2.92 -4.55 -7.06
N PRO A 188 -3.98 -5.20 -7.61
CA PRO A 188 -3.82 -6.47 -8.32
C PRO A 188 -3.00 -6.38 -9.62
N PRO A 189 -3.23 -5.39 -10.52
CA PRO A 189 -2.37 -5.18 -11.68
C PRO A 189 -0.89 -5.02 -11.31
N GLN A 190 -0.58 -4.28 -10.23
CA GLN A 190 0.79 -4.10 -9.76
C GLN A 190 1.39 -5.40 -9.22
N THR A 191 0.63 -6.14 -8.40
CA THR A 191 1.08 -7.39 -7.75
C THR A 191 1.41 -8.46 -8.78
N TYR A 192 0.57 -8.60 -9.81
CA TYR A 192 0.69 -9.66 -10.81
C TYR A 192 1.36 -9.22 -12.11
N LEU A 193 1.97 -8.03 -12.17
CA LEU A 193 2.47 -7.44 -13.42
C LEU A 193 3.34 -8.43 -14.23
N SER A 194 4.43 -8.95 -13.65
CA SER A 194 5.32 -9.89 -14.34
C SER A 194 4.60 -11.19 -14.74
N LEU A 195 3.67 -11.67 -13.92
CA LEU A 195 2.88 -12.87 -14.21
C LEU A 195 1.89 -12.64 -15.36
N ILE A 196 1.23 -11.47 -15.41
CA ILE A 196 0.33 -11.09 -16.50
C ILE A 196 1.12 -11.00 -17.80
N LEU A 197 2.29 -10.35 -17.80
CA LEU A 197 3.14 -10.25 -18.98
C LEU A 197 3.61 -11.63 -19.46
N LYS A 198 3.99 -12.52 -18.55
CA LYS A 198 4.31 -13.91 -18.92
C LYS A 198 3.12 -14.63 -19.56
N GLN A 199 1.91 -14.45 -19.01
CA GLN A 199 0.67 -15.02 -19.57
C GLN A 199 0.29 -14.43 -20.94
N LEU A 200 0.77 -13.23 -21.28
CA LEU A 200 0.64 -12.63 -22.61
C LEU A 200 1.66 -13.17 -23.64
N GLY A 201 2.53 -14.11 -23.23
CA GLY A 201 3.48 -14.80 -24.11
C GLY A 201 4.90 -14.21 -24.10
N TYR A 202 5.21 -13.28 -23.19
CA TYR A 202 6.59 -12.82 -22.99
C TYR A 202 7.38 -13.85 -22.17
N SER A 203 8.69 -14.00 -22.47
CA SER A 203 9.58 -14.83 -21.65
C SER A 203 9.71 -14.27 -20.23
N THR A 204 10.16 -15.08 -19.26
CA THR A 204 10.29 -14.65 -17.87
C THR A 204 11.21 -13.43 -17.71
N LEU A 205 12.36 -13.43 -18.40
CA LEU A 205 13.28 -12.30 -18.41
C LEU A 205 12.61 -11.05 -18.97
N LYS A 206 12.00 -11.18 -20.15
CA LYS A 206 11.34 -10.05 -20.83
C LYS A 206 10.18 -9.50 -20.00
N ALA A 207 9.38 -10.36 -19.38
CA ALA A 207 8.27 -9.96 -18.51
C ALA A 207 8.73 -9.14 -17.30
N ASN A 208 9.85 -9.52 -16.66
CA ASN A 208 10.41 -8.74 -15.55
C ASN A 208 11.01 -7.42 -16.05
N LEU A 209 11.80 -7.42 -17.13
CA LEU A 209 12.37 -6.18 -17.69
C LEU A 209 11.28 -5.19 -18.12
N LEU A 210 10.19 -5.69 -18.72
CA LEU A 210 9.03 -4.88 -19.11
C LEU A 210 8.26 -4.30 -17.92
N ALA A 211 8.50 -4.74 -16.68
CA ALA A 211 7.92 -4.13 -15.49
C ALA A 211 8.64 -2.83 -15.06
N ILE A 212 9.90 -2.63 -15.49
CA ILE A 212 10.72 -1.47 -15.09
C ILE A 212 10.07 -0.13 -15.43
N PRO A 213 9.52 0.10 -16.64
CA PRO A 213 8.89 1.37 -16.99
C PRO A 213 7.77 1.77 -16.02
N SER A 214 6.97 0.80 -15.55
CA SER A 214 5.93 1.09 -14.56
C SER A 214 6.49 1.64 -13.25
N GLN A 215 7.60 1.08 -12.76
CA GLN A 215 8.20 1.47 -11.49
C GLN A 215 8.85 2.85 -11.61
N PHE A 216 9.48 3.12 -12.75
CA PHE A 216 10.07 4.41 -13.08
C PHE A 216 9.00 5.52 -13.13
N PHE A 217 7.94 5.33 -13.92
CA PHE A 217 6.87 6.33 -14.04
C PHE A 217 6.06 6.48 -12.75
N PHE A 218 5.88 5.42 -11.97
CA PHE A 218 5.30 5.51 -10.63
C PHE A 218 6.12 6.45 -9.71
N ALA A 219 7.44 6.27 -9.67
CA ALA A 219 8.33 7.15 -8.90
C ALA A 219 8.25 8.60 -9.39
N LEU A 220 8.32 8.79 -10.71
CA LEU A 220 8.26 10.09 -11.36
C LEU A 220 6.93 10.82 -11.10
N ASN A 221 5.80 10.11 -11.14
CA ASN A 221 4.49 10.70 -10.91
C ASN A 221 4.22 11.02 -9.44
N THR A 222 4.81 10.28 -8.49
CA THR A 222 4.51 10.43 -7.06
C THR A 222 5.02 11.75 -6.47
N ILE A 223 6.20 12.24 -6.87
CA ILE A 223 6.78 13.49 -6.34
C ILE A 223 5.95 14.72 -6.72
N PRO A 224 5.73 15.03 -8.02
CA PRO A 224 4.99 16.21 -8.43
C PRO A 224 3.56 16.20 -7.88
N TYR A 225 2.98 15.01 -7.74
CA TYR A 225 1.63 14.85 -7.24
C TYR A 225 1.50 15.17 -5.76
N THR A 226 2.45 14.73 -4.93
CA THR A 226 2.48 15.10 -3.51
C THR A 226 2.74 16.59 -3.35
N TRP A 227 3.65 17.16 -4.15
CA TRP A 227 3.92 18.60 -4.17
C TRP A 227 2.69 19.41 -4.58
N LEU A 228 1.95 18.95 -5.60
CA LEU A 228 0.72 19.60 -6.06
C LEU A 228 -0.35 19.62 -4.96
N SER A 229 -0.48 18.53 -4.18
CA SER A 229 -1.38 18.49 -3.03
C SER A 229 -1.00 19.47 -1.94
N ALA A 230 0.29 19.58 -1.63
CA ALA A 230 0.77 20.58 -0.69
C ALA A 230 0.52 22.01 -1.18
N LYS A 231 0.76 22.29 -2.47
CA LYS A 231 0.62 23.62 -3.07
C LYS A 231 -0.84 24.08 -3.18
N LEU A 232 -1.74 23.21 -3.63
CA LEU A 232 -3.17 23.52 -3.74
C LEU A 232 -3.89 23.45 -2.40
N ASN A 233 -3.26 22.84 -1.39
CA ASN A 233 -3.85 22.55 -0.09
C ASN A 233 -5.18 21.78 -0.19
N GLU A 234 -5.34 20.98 -1.25
CA GLU A 234 -6.53 20.20 -1.58
C GLU A 234 -6.14 18.72 -1.64
N ARG A 235 -6.72 17.91 -0.74
CA ARG A 235 -6.34 16.49 -0.58
C ARG A 235 -7.38 15.57 -1.22
N SER A 236 -8.66 15.79 -0.93
CA SER A 236 -9.74 14.96 -1.46
C SER A 236 -9.79 14.97 -2.99
N PHE A 237 -9.72 16.16 -3.60
CA PHE A 237 -9.80 16.29 -5.05
C PHE A 237 -8.67 15.51 -5.74
N LEU A 238 -7.42 15.72 -5.29
CA LEU A 238 -6.29 14.99 -5.83
C LEU A 238 -6.41 13.49 -5.55
N ALA A 239 -6.73 13.05 -4.34
CA ALA A 239 -6.91 11.62 -4.08
C ALA A 239 -7.94 10.94 -5.00
N SER A 240 -9.01 11.66 -5.38
CA SER A 240 -9.99 11.17 -6.36
C SER A 240 -9.40 11.04 -7.78
N LEU A 241 -8.51 11.96 -8.19
CA LEU A 241 -7.86 11.92 -9.51
C LEU A 241 -7.00 10.67 -9.71
N SER A 242 -6.39 10.11 -8.66
CA SER A 242 -5.68 8.82 -8.76
C SER A 242 -6.62 7.70 -9.22
N ASN A 243 -7.88 7.71 -8.79
CA ASN A 243 -8.86 6.70 -9.20
C ASN A 243 -9.54 7.04 -10.53
N VAL A 244 -9.64 8.32 -10.90
CA VAL A 244 -9.99 8.73 -12.28
C VAL A 244 -8.92 8.22 -13.27
N TRP A 245 -7.63 8.33 -12.92
CA TRP A 245 -6.54 7.74 -13.69
C TRP A 245 -6.72 6.22 -13.84
N ASN A 246 -7.02 5.51 -12.74
CA ASN A 246 -7.28 4.06 -12.81
C ASN A 246 -8.44 3.74 -13.77
N LEU A 247 -9.55 4.48 -13.72
CA LEU A 247 -10.67 4.29 -14.65
C LEU A 247 -10.28 4.51 -16.10
N ALA A 248 -9.47 5.54 -16.38
CA ALA A 248 -9.02 5.87 -17.72
C ALA A 248 -8.24 4.73 -18.40
N PHE A 249 -7.58 3.85 -17.63
CA PHE A 249 -6.84 2.70 -18.17
C PHE A 249 -7.56 1.36 -17.97
N LEU A 250 -8.34 1.18 -16.90
CA LEU A 250 -9.12 -0.03 -16.66
C LEU A 250 -10.28 -0.18 -17.65
N ILE A 251 -10.96 0.93 -18.02
CA ILE A 251 -12.09 0.86 -18.96
C ILE A 251 -11.62 0.41 -20.35
N PRO A 252 -10.60 1.02 -20.98
CA PRO A 252 -10.05 0.49 -22.23
C PRO A 252 -9.57 -0.96 -22.11
N LEU A 253 -8.92 -1.33 -21.00
CA LEU A 253 -8.45 -2.70 -20.78
C LEU A 253 -9.61 -3.72 -20.73
N TYR A 254 -10.74 -3.35 -20.11
CA TYR A 254 -11.95 -4.16 -20.05
C TYR A 254 -12.68 -4.29 -21.41
N LEU A 255 -12.66 -3.21 -22.20
CA LEU A 255 -13.27 -3.15 -23.54
C LEU A 255 -12.41 -3.79 -24.63
N LEU A 256 -11.11 -3.94 -24.40
CA LEU A 256 -10.17 -4.45 -25.39
C LEU A 256 -10.53 -5.87 -25.85
N LYS A 257 -10.56 -6.07 -27.17
CA LYS A 257 -10.88 -7.36 -27.80
C LYS A 257 -9.96 -8.46 -27.28
N LYS A 258 -10.53 -9.60 -26.86
CA LYS A 258 -9.79 -10.82 -26.52
C LYS A 258 -9.08 -11.34 -27.78
N SER A 259 -7.76 -11.21 -27.80
CA SER A 259 -6.93 -11.59 -28.94
C SER A 259 -5.52 -11.88 -28.42
N SER A 260 -4.94 -12.99 -28.86
CA SER A 260 -3.54 -13.35 -28.61
C SER A 260 -2.58 -12.72 -29.60
N SER A 261 -3.06 -11.94 -30.57
CA SER A 261 -2.17 -11.36 -31.58
C SER A 261 -1.22 -10.33 -30.97
N HIS A 262 -0.01 -10.27 -31.53
CA HIS A 262 1.09 -9.46 -31.02
C HIS A 262 0.71 -7.99 -30.81
N HIS A 263 -0.07 -7.42 -31.75
CA HIS A 263 -0.58 -6.06 -31.68
C HIS A 263 -1.42 -5.79 -30.42
N TYR A 264 -2.39 -6.65 -30.10
CA TYR A 264 -3.24 -6.45 -28.92
C TYR A 264 -2.48 -6.68 -27.60
N ASN A 265 -1.44 -7.53 -27.59
CA ASN A 265 -0.61 -7.73 -26.41
C ASN A 265 0.22 -6.49 -26.08
N TRP A 266 0.73 -5.76 -27.08
CA TRP A 266 1.40 -4.48 -26.87
C TRP A 266 0.45 -3.37 -26.38
N ILE A 267 -0.78 -3.34 -26.89
CA ILE A 267 -1.80 -2.41 -26.36
C ILE A 267 -2.10 -2.72 -24.89
N ARG A 268 -2.29 -4.00 -24.53
CA ARG A 268 -2.47 -4.41 -23.12
C ARG A 268 -1.29 -4.01 -22.25
N TYR A 269 -0.08 -4.25 -22.73
CA TYR A 269 1.14 -3.84 -22.05
C TYR A 269 1.11 -2.34 -21.77
N GLY A 270 0.89 -1.50 -22.79
CA GLY A 270 0.85 -0.04 -22.61
C GLY A 270 -0.21 0.41 -21.59
N LEU A 271 -1.42 -0.16 -21.67
CA LEU A 271 -2.51 0.14 -20.73
C LEU A 271 -2.17 -0.28 -19.30
N ILE A 272 -1.60 -1.48 -19.11
CA ILE A 272 -1.24 -1.99 -17.77
C ILE A 272 -0.10 -1.15 -17.18
N ILE A 273 0.93 -0.81 -17.97
CA ILE A 273 2.03 0.04 -17.50
C ILE A 273 1.51 1.42 -17.11
N ALA A 274 0.65 2.03 -17.91
CA ALA A 274 0.06 3.34 -17.58
C ALA A 274 -0.82 3.25 -16.31
N LEU A 275 -1.60 2.17 -16.17
CA LEU A 275 -2.42 1.89 -14.98
C LEU A 275 -1.55 1.77 -13.72
N THR A 276 -0.46 1.00 -13.76
CA THR A 276 0.42 0.77 -12.61
C THR A 276 1.38 1.93 -12.33
N SER A 277 1.44 2.92 -13.24
CA SER A 277 2.17 4.18 -13.08
C SER A 277 1.33 5.28 -12.42
N VAL A 278 0.27 4.90 -11.69
CA VAL A 278 -0.69 5.81 -11.08
C VAL A 278 -0.01 6.91 -10.24
N PRO A 279 -0.46 8.17 -10.32
CA PRO A 279 -0.08 9.20 -9.36
C PRO A 279 -0.50 8.79 -7.95
N TYR A 280 0.47 8.39 -7.12
CA TYR A 280 0.19 7.72 -5.85
C TYR A 280 -0.18 8.71 -4.73
N CYS A 281 -1.40 8.61 -4.21
CA CYS A 281 -1.95 9.57 -3.24
C CYS A 281 -1.60 9.28 -1.78
N HIS A 282 -1.04 8.10 -1.47
CA HIS A 282 -0.81 7.67 -0.09
C HIS A 282 -0.03 8.65 0.80
N PRO A 283 1.07 9.29 0.34
CA PRO A 283 1.87 10.16 1.20
C PRO A 283 1.05 11.30 1.82
N PHE A 284 0.18 11.94 1.03
CA PHE A 284 -0.63 13.04 1.54
C PHE A 284 -1.93 12.58 2.22
N LEU A 285 -2.41 11.35 2.00
CA LEU A 285 -3.47 10.76 2.82
C LEU A 285 -3.01 10.50 4.26
N ILE A 286 -1.79 9.99 4.43
CA ILE A 286 -1.14 9.90 5.76
C ILE A 286 -1.06 11.30 6.38
N GLY A 287 -0.62 12.29 5.59
CA GLY A 287 -0.67 13.70 5.97
C GLY A 287 -2.03 14.20 6.43
N TRP A 288 -3.08 13.82 5.70
CA TRP A 288 -4.45 14.23 5.97
C TRP A 288 -4.95 13.69 7.31
N VAL A 289 -4.73 12.40 7.58
CA VAL A 289 -5.03 11.78 8.88
C VAL A 289 -4.22 12.43 9.99
N SER A 290 -2.92 12.63 9.76
CA SER A 290 -2.00 13.24 10.72
C SER A 290 -2.43 14.65 11.13
N GLN A 291 -2.87 15.46 10.17
CA GLN A 291 -3.36 16.82 10.39
C GLN A 291 -4.72 16.81 11.09
N ASN A 292 -5.64 15.93 10.70
CA ASN A 292 -6.97 15.85 11.32
C ASN A 292 -6.99 15.24 12.72
N SER A 293 -5.93 14.51 13.11
CA SER A 293 -5.81 13.93 14.46
C SER A 293 -5.46 14.96 15.55
N GLN A 294 -4.83 16.09 15.18
CA GLN A 294 -4.64 17.33 15.98
C GLN A 294 -3.97 17.22 17.37
N SER A 295 -3.62 16.02 17.85
CA SER A 295 -2.84 15.73 19.07
C SER A 295 -1.67 14.81 18.74
N VAL A 296 -0.48 15.06 19.28
CA VAL A 296 0.74 14.26 19.00
C VAL A 296 0.55 12.79 19.38
N ARG A 297 -0.03 12.54 20.56
CA ARG A 297 -0.31 11.17 21.04
C ARG A 297 -1.43 10.48 20.24
N ASN A 298 -2.43 11.21 19.76
CA ASN A 298 -3.52 10.62 18.96
C ASN A 298 -3.09 10.41 17.51
N ARG A 299 -2.21 11.27 16.97
CA ARG A 299 -1.68 11.17 15.61
C ARG A 299 -1.05 9.80 15.35
N ALA A 300 -0.21 9.33 16.27
CA ALA A 300 0.40 8.00 16.24
C ALA A 300 -0.63 6.89 15.99
N VAL A 301 -1.63 6.82 16.88
CA VAL A 301 -2.67 5.79 16.88
C VAL A 301 -3.57 5.92 15.65
N SER A 302 -3.87 7.14 15.23
CA SER A 302 -4.74 7.39 14.09
C SER A 302 -4.07 7.03 12.76
N LEU A 303 -2.76 7.29 12.63
CA LEU A 303 -1.96 6.85 11.49
C LEU A 303 -1.83 5.33 11.45
N PHE A 304 -1.69 4.70 12.62
CA PHE A 304 -1.72 3.26 12.75
C PHE A 304 -3.05 2.66 12.25
N LEU A 305 -4.19 3.12 12.76
CA LEU A 305 -5.52 2.65 12.34
C LEU A 305 -5.80 2.88 10.84
N TYR A 306 -5.31 3.99 10.30
CA TYR A 306 -5.38 4.26 8.86
C TYR A 306 -4.57 3.23 8.06
N ASN A 307 -3.32 2.93 8.47
CA ASN A 307 -2.51 1.92 7.80
C ASN A 307 -3.14 0.52 7.90
N MET A 308 -3.69 0.14 9.05
CA MET A 308 -4.46 -1.10 9.19
C MET A 308 -5.60 -1.16 8.17
N SER A 309 -6.33 -0.05 8.00
CA SER A 309 -7.43 0.03 7.03
C SER A 309 -6.94 -0.20 5.59
N VAL A 310 -5.80 0.37 5.21
CA VAL A 310 -5.14 0.16 3.91
C VAL A 310 -4.71 -1.30 3.73
N GLN A 311 -4.20 -1.94 4.78
CA GLN A 311 -3.75 -3.33 4.74
C GLN A 311 -4.93 -4.30 4.62
N VAL A 312 -6.06 -4.03 5.30
CA VAL A 312 -7.32 -4.74 5.09
C VAL A 312 -7.80 -4.58 3.64
N GLY A 313 -7.71 -3.38 3.07
CA GLY A 313 -7.96 -3.14 1.65
C GLY A 313 -7.09 -4.02 0.75
N SER A 314 -5.81 -4.16 1.09
CA SER A 314 -4.87 -5.04 0.38
C SER A 314 -5.25 -6.52 0.49
N ILE A 315 -5.79 -6.98 1.62
CA ILE A 315 -6.35 -8.34 1.74
C ILE A 315 -7.49 -8.54 0.75
N LEU A 316 -8.43 -7.58 0.69
CA LEU A 316 -9.56 -7.64 -0.24
C LEU A 316 -9.09 -7.64 -1.70
N SER A 317 -8.03 -6.87 -2.03
CA SER A 317 -7.50 -6.80 -3.39
C SER A 317 -6.95 -8.13 -3.89
N THR A 318 -6.35 -8.96 -3.02
CA THR A 318 -5.80 -10.28 -3.40
C THR A 318 -6.86 -11.22 -3.99
N ARG A 319 -8.15 -11.00 -3.70
CA ARG A 319 -9.26 -11.83 -4.18
C ARG A 319 -9.82 -11.39 -5.53
N VAL A 320 -9.44 -10.23 -6.04
CA VAL A 320 -9.96 -9.70 -7.30
C VAL A 320 -9.45 -10.50 -8.50
N TYR A 321 -8.14 -10.74 -8.57
CA TYR A 321 -7.53 -11.49 -9.68
C TYR A 321 -7.42 -12.96 -9.31
N THR A 322 -8.19 -13.78 -10.02
CA THR A 322 -8.32 -15.23 -9.75
C THR A 322 -7.84 -16.06 -10.92
N ASN A 323 -7.56 -17.34 -10.65
CA ASN A 323 -7.06 -18.26 -11.66
C ASN A 323 -8.03 -18.47 -12.85
N GLY A 324 -9.35 -18.43 -12.59
CA GLY A 324 -10.39 -18.65 -13.60
C GLY A 324 -10.65 -17.48 -14.55
N ASP A 325 -10.06 -16.31 -14.30
CA ASP A 325 -10.22 -15.11 -15.13
C ASP A 325 -8.98 -14.80 -15.99
N LYS A 326 -7.97 -15.67 -15.93
CA LYS A 326 -6.77 -15.60 -16.77
C LYS A 326 -7.10 -15.72 -18.26
N PRO A 327 -6.25 -15.19 -19.14
CA PRO A 327 -5.09 -14.32 -18.87
C PRO A 327 -5.45 -12.82 -18.84
N TYR A 328 -6.70 -12.48 -19.14
CA TYR A 328 -7.12 -11.09 -19.37
C TYR A 328 -7.80 -10.41 -18.18
N TYR A 329 -8.12 -11.18 -17.13
CA TYR A 329 -8.72 -10.72 -15.87
C TYR A 329 -9.94 -9.81 -16.07
N ARG A 330 -10.88 -10.19 -16.96
CA ARG A 330 -11.98 -9.30 -17.36
C ARG A 330 -12.98 -9.08 -16.21
N LYS A 331 -13.32 -10.12 -15.46
CA LYS A 331 -14.18 -9.99 -14.27
C LYS A 331 -13.48 -9.18 -13.18
N GLY A 332 -12.18 -9.42 -12.99
CA GLY A 332 -11.34 -8.65 -12.07
C GLY A 332 -11.29 -7.17 -12.45
N ASN A 333 -11.02 -6.85 -13.72
CA ASN A 333 -11.00 -5.48 -14.23
C ASN A 333 -12.35 -4.79 -14.04
N LEU A 334 -13.47 -5.48 -14.27
CA LEU A 334 -14.80 -4.92 -14.00
C LEU A 334 -14.98 -4.59 -12.50
N ALA A 335 -14.58 -5.49 -11.60
CA ALA A 335 -14.62 -5.23 -10.17
C ALA A 335 -13.74 -4.03 -9.78
N LEU A 336 -12.54 -3.90 -10.38
CA LEU A 336 -11.65 -2.75 -10.14
C LEU A 336 -12.26 -1.44 -10.67
N ILE A 337 -12.96 -1.46 -11.81
CA ILE A 337 -13.71 -0.30 -12.32
C ILE A 337 -14.78 0.12 -11.31
N SER A 338 -15.58 -0.83 -10.82
CA SER A 338 -16.61 -0.55 -9.81
C SER A 338 -16.00 0.03 -8.53
N LEU A 339 -14.90 -0.56 -8.04
CA LEU A 339 -14.21 -0.10 -6.83
C LEU A 339 -13.55 1.27 -7.01
N ALA A 340 -13.03 1.58 -8.21
CA ALA A 340 -12.49 2.90 -8.53
C ALA A 340 -13.61 3.97 -8.54
N ALA A 341 -14.77 3.65 -9.12
CA ALA A 341 -15.93 4.54 -9.08
C ALA A 341 -16.42 4.77 -7.64
N VAL A 342 -16.54 3.71 -6.84
CA VAL A 342 -16.90 3.80 -5.41
C VAL A 342 -15.87 4.64 -4.65
N SER A 343 -14.58 4.45 -4.90
CA SER A 343 -13.50 5.23 -4.27
C SER A 343 -13.63 6.72 -4.58
N ILE A 344 -13.92 7.09 -5.83
CA ILE A 344 -14.13 8.50 -6.22
C ILE A 344 -15.31 9.09 -5.45
N VAL A 345 -16.46 8.41 -5.44
CA VAL A 345 -17.65 8.87 -4.71
C VAL A 345 -17.36 9.00 -3.22
N LEU A 346 -16.73 7.99 -2.62
CA LEU A 346 -16.38 7.99 -1.21
C LEU A 346 -15.45 9.16 -0.85
N CYS A 347 -14.46 9.47 -1.71
CA CYS A 347 -13.57 10.59 -1.51
C CYS A 347 -14.32 11.94 -1.43
N TRP A 348 -15.27 12.16 -2.34
CA TRP A 348 -16.11 13.36 -2.31
C TRP A 348 -17.06 13.39 -1.11
N LEU A 349 -17.60 12.24 -0.69
CA LEU A 349 -18.40 12.15 0.54
C LEU A 349 -17.57 12.49 1.78
N VAL A 350 -16.30 12.07 1.86
CA VAL A 350 -15.37 12.46 2.93
C VAL A 350 -15.12 13.97 2.91
N LYS A 351 -14.92 14.57 1.73
CA LYS A 351 -14.79 16.03 1.58
C LYS A 351 -16.02 16.75 2.13
N LEU A 352 -17.20 16.36 1.69
CA LEU A 352 -18.47 16.95 2.10
C LEU A 352 -18.71 16.79 3.61
N TYR A 353 -18.36 15.62 4.18
CA TYR A 353 -18.42 15.38 5.61
C TYR A 353 -17.61 16.42 6.39
N TYR A 354 -16.35 16.64 6.01
CA TYR A 354 -15.49 17.61 6.71
C TYR A 354 -15.92 19.06 6.50
N ILE A 355 -16.41 19.43 5.32
CA ILE A 355 -17.00 20.76 5.07
C ILE A 355 -18.19 20.98 6.01
N GLN A 356 -19.11 20.02 6.08
CA GLN A 356 -20.31 20.13 6.91
C GLN A 356 -19.95 20.15 8.40
N ARG A 357 -18.99 19.32 8.82
CA ARG A 357 -18.50 19.26 10.19
C ARG A 357 -17.84 20.57 10.62
N ASN A 358 -17.04 21.17 9.74
CA ASN A 358 -16.45 22.49 9.96
C ASN A 358 -17.51 23.58 10.05
N LYS A 359 -18.53 23.55 9.19
CA LYS A 359 -19.65 24.50 9.24
C LYS A 359 -20.42 24.39 10.55
N GLN A 360 -20.66 23.17 11.04
CA GLN A 360 -21.28 22.94 12.34
C GLN A 360 -20.41 23.50 13.47
N LYS A 361 -19.11 23.18 13.49
CA LYS A 361 -18.19 23.69 14.51
C LYS A 361 -18.10 25.22 14.51
N ARG A 362 -17.97 25.85 13.33
CA ARG A 362 -17.95 27.31 13.20
C ARG A 362 -19.21 27.95 13.75
N ARG A 363 -20.40 27.43 13.40
CA ARG A 363 -21.67 27.94 13.94
C ARG A 363 -21.72 27.91 15.47
N THR A 364 -21.22 26.83 16.09
CA THR A 364 -21.17 26.74 17.55
C THR A 364 -20.10 27.67 18.13
N TRP A 365 -18.91 27.71 17.55
CA TRP A 365 -17.79 28.52 18.02
C TRP A 365 -18.04 30.02 17.89
N ASP A 366 -18.48 30.46 16.71
CA ASP A 366 -18.78 31.86 16.39
C ASP A 366 -20.05 32.36 17.10
N GLY A 367 -20.88 31.44 17.62
CA GLY A 367 -22.03 31.75 18.46
C GLY A 367 -21.69 32.01 19.94
N LEU A 368 -20.49 31.66 20.38
CA LEU A 368 -19.98 31.97 21.72
C LEU A 368 -19.43 33.40 21.77
N SER A 369 -19.68 34.10 22.87
CA SER A 369 -19.04 35.38 23.17
C SER A 369 -17.51 35.23 23.32
N ALA A 370 -16.77 36.33 23.26
CA ALA A 370 -15.30 36.31 23.39
C ALA A 370 -14.84 35.72 24.74
N ASP A 371 -15.56 36.02 25.82
CA ASP A 371 -15.28 35.49 27.16
C ASP A 371 -15.56 33.99 27.25
N GLU A 372 -16.65 33.52 26.64
CA GLU A 372 -16.99 32.09 26.58
C GLU A 372 -15.98 31.31 25.74
N GLN A 373 -15.49 31.87 24.62
CA GLN A 373 -14.43 31.27 23.83
C GLN A 373 -13.13 31.15 24.62
N LEU A 374 -12.76 32.17 25.40
CA LEU A 374 -11.59 32.15 26.26
C LEU A 374 -11.75 31.11 27.37
N GLN A 375 -12.90 31.10 28.07
CA GLN A 375 -13.22 30.11 29.10
C GLN A 375 -13.17 28.69 28.54
N TYR A 376 -13.73 28.44 27.36
CA TYR A 376 -13.65 27.13 26.70
C TYR A 376 -12.19 26.72 26.47
N LYS A 377 -11.34 27.60 25.95
CA LYS A 377 -9.92 27.30 25.70
C LYS A 377 -9.16 26.94 26.97
N LEU A 378 -9.51 27.56 28.10
CA LEU A 378 -8.86 27.34 29.39
C LEU A 378 -9.37 26.09 30.13
N THR A 379 -10.65 25.74 29.96
CA THR A 379 -11.32 24.73 30.80
C THR A 379 -11.72 23.45 30.07
N THR A 380 -11.67 23.42 28.73
CA THR A 380 -12.16 22.27 27.96
C THR A 380 -11.36 21.00 28.25
N LYS A 381 -12.09 19.89 28.40
CA LYS A 381 -11.52 18.54 28.45
C LYS A 381 -11.44 17.88 27.08
N ASP A 382 -11.94 18.54 26.03
CA ASP A 382 -11.93 18.02 24.67
C ASP A 382 -10.50 17.99 24.11
N GLN A 383 -10.13 16.86 23.51
CA GLN A 383 -8.80 16.63 22.94
C GLN A 383 -8.87 16.42 21.43
N GLY A 384 -7.83 16.88 20.73
CA GLY A 384 -7.65 16.66 19.29
C GLY A 384 -8.85 17.12 18.46
N ALA A 385 -9.35 16.22 17.62
CA ALA A 385 -10.48 16.46 16.72
C ALA A 385 -11.80 16.85 17.41
N LYS A 386 -11.96 16.60 18.72
CA LYS A 386 -13.20 16.91 19.45
C LYS A 386 -13.36 18.40 19.77
N ARG A 387 -12.24 19.14 19.84
CA ARG A 387 -12.24 20.57 20.19
C ARG A 387 -13.04 21.42 19.20
N LEU A 388 -13.83 22.37 19.71
CA LEU A 388 -14.64 23.29 18.89
C LEU A 388 -13.79 24.28 18.08
N ASP A 389 -12.65 24.72 18.62
CA ASP A 389 -11.75 25.68 18.00
C ASP A 389 -10.76 25.06 16.99
N VAL A 390 -10.92 23.77 16.70
CA VAL A 390 -10.08 23.01 15.78
C VAL A 390 -10.88 22.55 14.58
N PHE A 391 -10.44 22.95 13.38
CA PHE A 391 -11.11 22.64 12.11
C PHE A 391 -10.40 21.55 11.32
N PHE A 392 -11.19 20.75 10.61
CA PHE A 392 -10.72 19.67 9.76
C PHE A 392 -10.19 20.19 8.43
N VAL A 393 -9.09 19.59 7.99
CA VAL A 393 -8.59 19.74 6.62
C VAL A 393 -9.36 18.79 5.72
N HIS A 394 -9.56 19.14 4.45
CA HIS A 394 -10.31 18.36 3.47
C HIS A 394 -9.63 18.42 2.08
#